data_AF-A0A927YUD2-F1
#
_entry.id   AF-A0A927YUD2-F1
#
_cell.length_a   1.000
_cell.length_b   1.000
_cell.length_c   1.000
_cell.angle_alpha   90.00
_cell.angle_beta   90.00
_cell.angle_gamma   90.00
#
_symmetry.space_group_name_H-M   'P 1'
#
loop_
_entity.id
_entity.type
_entity.pdbx_description
1 polymer ?
#
loop_
_entity_poly.entity_id
_entity_poly.type
_entity_poly.pdbx_seq_one_letter_code
_entity_poly.pdbx_strand_id
1 'polypeptide(L)'
;MDGAGLTRSMSKKGCSHDNSACEGFFGRLKNEMFYNRTWTNISIEEFIETLDQYIHWYGTKRRKLTLGGLSPLQYREQLGLLA
;
A
#
# COMPACT_ATOMS: atom_id res chain seq x y z
N MET A 1 18.35 8.54 3.37
CA MET A 1 18.46 8.89 1.93
C MET A 1 19.93 8.95 1.57
N ASP A 2 20.70 9.94 2.04
CA ASP A 2 22.12 10.06 1.68
C ASP A 2 22.99 8.90 2.20
N GLY A 3 22.80 8.46 3.45
CA GLY A 3 23.50 7.28 4.00
C GLY A 3 23.07 5.92 3.41
N ALA A 4 22.00 5.90 2.61
CA ALA A 4 21.49 4.70 1.94
C ALA A 4 21.65 4.76 0.41
N GLY A 5 22.30 5.79 -0.13
CA GLY A 5 22.47 6.00 -1.57
C GLY A 5 21.16 6.29 -2.32
N LEU A 6 20.11 6.75 -1.63
CA LEU A 6 18.79 7.04 -2.21
C LEU A 6 18.61 8.53 -2.47
N THR A 7 18.32 8.89 -3.74
CA THR A 7 18.00 10.27 -4.13
C THR A 7 16.57 10.63 -3.72
N ARG A 8 16.42 11.68 -2.90
CA ARG A 8 15.10 12.26 -2.62
C ARG A 8 14.52 12.91 -3.86
N SER A 9 13.31 12.52 -4.23
CA SER A 9 12.49 13.28 -5.18
C SER A 9 11.35 13.96 -4.42
N MET A 10 11.19 15.26 -4.61
CA MET A 10 10.06 16.04 -4.09
C MET A 10 9.32 16.62 -5.29
N SER A 11 8.03 16.38 -5.39
CA SER A 11 7.21 16.99 -6.44
C SER A 11 7.22 18.51 -6.39
N LYS A 12 7.06 19.12 -7.57
CA LYS A 12 6.77 20.56 -7.65
C LYS A 12 5.42 20.82 -6.98
N LYS A 13 5.30 21.97 -6.29
CA LYS A 13 4.05 22.41 -5.68
C LYS A 13 2.91 22.37 -6.71
N GLY A 14 1.83 21.67 -6.40
CA GLY A 14 0.68 21.50 -7.30
C GLY A 14 0.78 20.34 -8.30
N CYS A 15 1.84 19.53 -8.28
CA CYS A 15 1.96 18.30 -9.05
C CYS A 15 1.77 17.09 -8.14
N SER A 16 0.59 16.48 -8.11
CA SER A 16 0.26 15.38 -7.19
C SER A 16 0.44 13.98 -7.81
N HIS A 17 0.88 13.88 -9.07
CA HIS A 17 0.94 12.61 -9.79
C HIS A 17 1.84 11.58 -9.09
N ASP A 18 2.96 12.02 -8.51
CA ASP A 18 3.88 11.17 -7.76
C ASP A 18 3.27 10.67 -6.44
N ASN A 19 2.42 11.47 -5.78
CA ASN A 19 1.73 11.08 -4.55
C ASN A 19 0.44 10.29 -4.79
N SER A 20 -0.16 10.42 -5.97
CA SER A 20 -1.50 9.89 -6.28
C SER A 20 -1.62 8.38 -6.05
N ALA A 21 -0.58 7.61 -6.34
CA ALA A 21 -0.54 6.17 -6.10
C ALA A 21 -0.59 5.83 -4.60
N CYS A 22 0.17 6.56 -3.79
CA CYS A 22 0.18 6.45 -2.33
C CYS A 22 -1.17 6.87 -1.73
N GLU A 23 -1.72 8.02 -2.16
CA GLU A 23 -3.05 8.48 -1.73
C GLU A 23 -4.13 7.45 -2.04
N GLY A 24 -4.09 6.87 -3.25
CA GLY A 24 -5.01 5.82 -3.65
C GLY A 24 -4.88 4.53 -2.84
N PHE A 25 -3.67 4.20 -2.35
CA PHE A 25 -3.47 3.09 -1.42
C PHE A 25 -4.05 3.42 -0.04
N PHE A 26 -3.67 4.55 0.55
CA PHE A 26 -4.15 4.95 1.88
C PHE A 26 -5.67 5.16 1.93
N GLY A 27 -6.27 5.65 0.85
CA GLY A 27 -7.72 5.75 0.72
C GLY A 27 -8.40 4.38 0.80
N ARG A 28 -7.84 3.36 0.13
CA ARG A 28 -8.38 1.98 0.17
C ARG A 28 -8.17 1.34 1.53
N LEU A 29 -6.97 1.46 2.09
CA LEU A 29 -6.66 0.96 3.42
C LEU A 29 -7.65 1.49 4.46
N LYS A 30 -7.89 2.80 4.44
CA LYS A 30 -8.83 3.40 5.38
C LYS A 30 -10.26 2.93 5.12
N ASN A 31 -10.73 2.88 3.88
CA ASN A 31 -12.11 2.45 3.60
C ASN A 31 -12.36 0.97 3.87
N GLU A 32 -11.41 0.09 3.55
CA GLU A 32 -11.61 -1.36 3.57
C GLU A 32 -11.25 -1.99 4.93
N MET A 33 -10.26 -1.44 5.63
CA MET A 33 -9.79 -1.97 6.91
C MET A 33 -10.20 -1.10 8.10
N PHE A 34 -10.06 0.22 7.99
CA PHE A 34 -10.15 1.11 9.16
C PHE A 34 -11.57 1.60 9.44
N TYR A 35 -12.24 2.15 8.43
CA TYR A 35 -13.60 2.69 8.52
C TYR A 35 -14.59 1.54 8.63
N ASN A 36 -15.65 1.75 9.43
CA ASN A 36 -16.65 0.75 9.80
C ASN A 36 -16.20 -0.32 10.82
N ARG A 37 -15.10 -0.06 11.54
CA ARG A 37 -14.69 -0.84 12.72
C ARG A 37 -14.54 0.07 13.93
N THR A 38 -14.81 -0.47 15.11
CA THR A 38 -14.50 0.20 16.38
C THR A 38 -13.16 -0.27 16.91
N TRP A 39 -12.37 0.65 17.45
CA TRP A 39 -11.03 0.39 17.97
C TRP A 39 -10.93 0.64 19.48
N THR A 40 -12.04 0.96 20.16
CA THR A 40 -12.06 1.37 21.58
C THR A 40 -11.47 0.35 22.55
N ASN A 41 -11.53 -0.94 22.21
CA ASN A 41 -11.04 -2.04 23.04
C ASN A 41 -9.94 -2.85 22.36
N ILE A 42 -9.31 -2.29 21.33
CA ILE A 42 -8.22 -2.94 20.59
C ILE A 42 -6.91 -2.30 21.03
N SER A 43 -5.96 -3.12 21.46
CA SER A 43 -4.62 -2.65 21.78
C SER A 43 -3.88 -2.13 20.54
N ILE A 44 -2.82 -1.36 20.75
CA ILE A 44 -2.00 -0.87 19.63
C ILE A 44 -1.33 -2.05 18.91
N GLU A 45 -0.94 -3.08 19.65
CA GLU A 45 -0.32 -4.29 19.14
C GLU A 45 -1.27 -5.05 18.19
N GLU A 46 -2.52 -5.26 18.61
CA GLU A 46 -3.56 -5.89 17.77
C GLU A 46 -3.90 -5.03 16.53
N PHE A 47 -3.89 -3.72 16.68
CA PHE A 47 -4.08 -2.81 15.55
C PHE A 47 -2.94 -2.94 14.53
N ILE A 48 -1.68 -2.97 15.01
CA ILE A 48 -0.50 -3.14 14.15
C ILE A 48 -0.57 -4.49 13.42
N GLU A 49 -0.95 -5.57 14.10
CA GLU A 49 -1.10 -6.87 13.47
C GLU A 49 -2.19 -6.85 12.40
N THR A 50 -3.34 -6.24 12.68
CA THR A 50 -4.43 -6.10 11.69
C THR A 50 -3.98 -5.29 10.47
N LEU A 51 -3.20 -4.24 10.68
CA LEU A 51 -2.62 -3.41 9.63
C LEU A 51 -1.62 -4.20 8.78
N ASP A 52 -0.72 -4.94 9.41
CA ASP A 52 0.26 -5.78 8.75
C ASP A 52 -0.41 -6.85 7.87
N GLN A 53 -1.41 -7.54 8.42
CA GLN A 53 -2.21 -8.52 7.68
C GLN A 53 -2.90 -7.90 6.45
N TYR A 54 -3.46 -6.69 6.59
CA TYR A 54 -4.06 -5.98 5.45
C TYR A 54 -3.02 -5.64 4.37
N ILE A 55 -1.85 -5.13 4.76
CA ILE A 55 -0.77 -4.78 3.82
C ILE A 55 -0.28 -6.05 3.08
N HIS A 56 -0.05 -7.14 3.80
CA HIS A 56 0.32 -8.42 3.20
C HIS A 56 -0.74 -8.92 2.23
N TRP A 57 -2.01 -8.90 2.61
CA TRP A 57 -3.11 -9.28 1.71
C TRP A 57 -3.18 -8.38 0.48
N TYR A 58 -3.04 -7.06 0.65
CA TYR A 58 -3.08 -6.10 -0.44
C TYR A 58 -1.98 -6.37 -1.47
N GLY A 59 -0.76 -6.66 -1.03
CA GLY A 59 0.38 -6.94 -1.90
C GLY A 59 0.29 -8.31 -2.58
N THR A 60 -0.13 -9.34 -1.86
CA THR A 60 0.03 -10.74 -2.31
C THR A 60 -1.24 -11.35 -2.91
N LYS A 61 -2.42 -10.93 -2.46
CA LYS A 61 -3.70 -11.60 -2.75
C LYS A 61 -4.74 -10.71 -3.42
N ARG A 62 -4.69 -9.39 -3.24
CA ARG A 62 -5.70 -8.49 -3.81
C ARG A 62 -5.67 -8.49 -5.33
N ARG A 63 -6.73 -8.97 -5.97
CA ARG A 63 -6.91 -8.87 -7.42
C ARG A 63 -7.14 -7.42 -7.86
N LYS A 64 -6.39 -6.96 -8.87
CA LYS A 64 -6.63 -5.69 -9.55
C LYS A 64 -6.98 -5.93 -11.01
N LEU A 65 -8.17 -5.50 -11.43
CA LEU A 65 -8.61 -5.60 -12.83
C LEU A 65 -7.67 -4.85 -13.78
N THR A 66 -7.13 -3.71 -13.37
CA THR A 66 -6.14 -2.96 -14.14
C THR A 66 -4.82 -3.71 -14.33
N LEU A 67 -4.57 -4.78 -13.56
CA LEU A 67 -3.42 -5.68 -13.68
C LEU A 67 -3.80 -7.02 -14.30
N GLY A 68 -4.90 -7.08 -15.08
CA GLY A 68 -5.38 -8.33 -15.66
C GLY A 68 -5.97 -9.30 -14.63
N GLY A 69 -6.41 -8.80 -13.47
CA GLY A 69 -6.93 -9.63 -12.38
C GLY A 69 -5.86 -10.22 -11.47
N LEU A 70 -4.58 -9.94 -11.71
CA LEU A 70 -3.45 -10.38 -10.88
C LEU A 70 -3.34 -9.58 -9.58
N SER A 71 -2.69 -10.17 -8.58
CA SER A 71 -2.21 -9.42 -7.41
C SER A 71 -1.00 -8.56 -7.75
N PRO A 72 -0.69 -7.51 -6.96
CA PRO A 72 0.51 -6.71 -7.18
C PRO A 72 1.79 -7.54 -7.21
N LEU A 73 1.91 -8.55 -6.32
CA LEU A 73 3.04 -9.47 -6.33
C LEU A 73 3.09 -10.24 -7.64
N GLN A 74 2.02 -10.98 -7.99
CA GLN A 74 1.93 -11.77 -9.23
C GLN A 74 2.25 -10.97 -10.48
N TYR A 75 1.74 -9.73 -10.55
CA TYR A 75 2.02 -8.82 -11.66
C TYR A 75 3.52 -8.49 -11.75
N ARG A 76 4.21 -8.27 -10.62
CA ARG A 76 5.66 -8.07 -10.62
C ARG A 76 6.43 -9.33 -11.02
N GLU A 77 5.98 -10.51 -10.62
CA GLU A 77 6.60 -11.79 -11.04
C GLU A 77 6.50 -11.95 -12.55
N GLN A 78 5.32 -11.67 -13.14
CA GLN A 78 5.12 -11.73 -14.58
C GLN A 78 6.01 -10.75 -15.35
N LEU A 79 6.32 -9.59 -14.76
CA LEU A 79 7.24 -8.61 -15.34
C LEU A 79 8.73 -8.93 -15.10
N GLY A 80 9.05 -9.99 -14.36
CA GLY A 80 10.44 -10.30 -13.99
C GLY A 80 11.07 -9.27 -13.05
N LEU A 81 10.25 -8.55 -12.27
CA LEU A 81 10.68 -7.47 -11.36
C LEU A 81 10.78 -7.92 -9.89
N LEU A 82 10.84 -9.23 -9.65
CA LEU A 82 11.26 -9.75 -8.35
C LEU A 82 12.79 -9.62 -8.26
N ALA A 83 13.26 -8.98 -7.18
CA ALA A 83 14.67 -8.84 -6.87
C ALA A 83 15.16 -10.03 -6.05
#